data_AF-R5N681-F1
#
_entry.id   AF-R5N681-F1
#
_cell.length_a   1.000
_cell.length_b   1.000
_cell.length_c   1.000
_cell.angle_alpha   90.00
_cell.angle_beta   90.00
_cell.angle_gamma   90.00
#
_symmetry.space_group_name_H-M   'P 1'
#
loop_
_entity.id
_entity.type
_entity.pdbx_description
1 polymer ?
#
loop_
_entity_poly.entity_id
_entity_poly.type
_entity_poly.pdbx_seq_one_letter_code
_entity_poly.pdbx_strand_id
1 'polypeptide(L)'
;MGTFDFFTSEIHNIISPLLEEHQDLSYINEGDMRHGCISIVEQFKEMGLFEEYADSGLEDRMRIATSFYNEVSKTMGIGTEFGFVPMPYSMQGGYDPSTNSIELNINSLENPDCSGLFNTILHESRHAFQHRSVQNPDSVSVDNNTIDIWRQNFENYISPWLDYEAYREQPVEADAFDFADNMVPENNEGQMLAQVEEEQGVKNKEQFLNNELVDQPIV
;
A
#
# COMPACT_ATOMS: atom_id res chain seq x y z
N MET A 1 -8.93 -32.58 11.07
CA MET A 1 -10.07 -31.74 10.67
C MET A 1 -10.45 -30.90 11.89
N GLY A 2 -10.28 -29.58 11.80
CA GLY A 2 -10.77 -28.63 12.81
C GLY A 2 -9.70 -27.96 13.67
N THR A 3 -9.10 -26.88 13.15
CA THR A 3 -8.64 -25.69 13.90
C THR A 3 -8.61 -24.41 13.03
N PHE A 4 -9.16 -24.45 11.81
CA PHE A 4 -9.00 -23.34 10.84
C PHE A 4 -9.97 -22.16 11.04
N ASP A 5 -10.84 -22.19 12.05
CA ASP A 5 -12.10 -21.44 11.90
C ASP A 5 -12.68 -20.83 13.18
N PHE A 6 -11.82 -20.26 14.04
CA PHE A 6 -12.31 -19.46 15.17
C PHE A 6 -11.84 -18.01 15.10
N PHE A 7 -10.53 -17.77 14.91
CA PHE A 7 -9.96 -16.41 14.87
C PHE A 7 -10.23 -15.66 13.56
N THR A 8 -10.19 -16.35 12.42
CA THR A 8 -10.64 -15.81 11.14
C THR A 8 -12.10 -15.40 11.20
N SER A 9 -12.93 -16.15 11.93
CA SER A 9 -14.35 -15.83 12.11
C SER A 9 -14.58 -14.61 12.98
N GLU A 10 -13.79 -14.34 14.02
CA GLU A 10 -14.00 -13.14 14.86
C GLU A 10 -13.60 -11.85 14.14
N ILE A 11 -12.47 -11.85 13.43
CA ILE A 11 -12.07 -10.69 12.61
C ILE A 11 -13.04 -10.51 11.44
N HIS A 12 -13.43 -11.60 10.77
CA HIS A 12 -14.37 -11.54 9.66
C HIS A 12 -15.77 -11.12 10.11
N ASN A 13 -16.29 -11.59 11.25
CA ASN A 13 -17.65 -11.26 11.71
C ASN A 13 -17.80 -9.84 12.28
N ILE A 14 -16.70 -9.19 12.69
CA ILE A 14 -16.72 -7.76 13.05
C ILE A 14 -16.76 -6.87 11.80
N ILE A 15 -16.12 -7.31 10.71
CA ILE A 15 -15.91 -6.50 9.49
C ILE A 15 -16.97 -6.77 8.41
N SER A 16 -17.51 -7.99 8.34
CA SER A 16 -18.38 -8.45 7.25
C SER A 16 -19.71 -7.69 7.08
N PRO A 17 -20.39 -7.19 8.13
CA PRO A 17 -21.64 -6.44 7.93
C PRO A 17 -21.44 -5.05 7.27
N LEU A 18 -20.20 -4.59 7.09
CA LEU A 18 -19.87 -3.33 6.40
C LEU A 18 -19.49 -3.54 4.91
N LEU A 19 -19.42 -4.78 4.43
CA LEU A 19 -18.82 -5.14 3.13
C LEU A 19 -19.60 -6.22 2.37
N GLU A 20 -20.93 -6.10 2.31
CA GLU A 20 -21.69 -6.79 1.28
C GLU A 20 -22.25 -5.79 0.27
N GLU A 21 -21.46 -5.49 -0.76
CA GLU A 21 -21.96 -5.34 -2.13
C GLU A 21 -20.80 -5.51 -3.12
N HIS A 22 -21.12 -6.13 -4.26
CA HIS A 22 -20.22 -6.51 -5.34
C HIS A 22 -19.13 -5.48 -5.64
N GLN A 23 -17.89 -5.97 -5.86
CA GLN A 23 -16.68 -5.19 -6.16
C GLN A 23 -16.89 -4.31 -7.40
N ASP A 24 -17.46 -3.13 -7.14
CA ASP A 24 -17.38 -1.97 -8.02
C ASP A 24 -15.89 -1.68 -8.20
N LEU A 25 -15.49 -1.33 -9.42
CA LEU A 25 -14.19 -0.73 -9.68
C LEU A 25 -14.23 0.69 -9.11
N SER A 26 -14.30 0.78 -7.78
CA SER A 26 -14.42 2.03 -7.06
C SER A 26 -13.21 2.88 -7.42
N TYR A 27 -13.50 4.13 -7.74
CA TYR A 27 -12.49 5.15 -7.92
C TYR A 27 -11.62 5.22 -6.65
N ILE A 28 -10.30 5.11 -6.80
CA ILE A 28 -9.35 5.18 -5.68
C ILE A 28 -8.75 6.58 -5.61
N ASN A 29 -9.06 7.30 -4.53
CA ASN A 29 -8.33 8.52 -4.19
C ASN A 29 -6.97 8.15 -3.56
N GLU A 30 -5.88 8.64 -4.13
CA GLU A 30 -4.52 8.31 -3.69
C GLU A 30 -4.23 8.79 -2.25
N GLY A 31 -4.74 9.96 -1.88
CA GLY A 31 -4.57 10.49 -0.53
C GLY A 31 -5.26 9.62 0.51
N ASP A 32 -6.52 9.24 0.27
CA ASP A 32 -7.27 8.34 1.16
C ASP A 32 -6.61 6.95 1.23
N MET A 33 -6.12 6.44 0.10
CA MET A 33 -5.41 5.16 0.02
C MET A 33 -4.12 5.17 0.87
N ARG A 34 -3.33 6.25 0.81
CA ARG A 34 -2.13 6.43 1.65
C ARG A 34 -2.49 6.44 3.14
N HIS A 35 -3.50 7.22 3.53
CA HIS A 35 -3.98 7.27 4.91
C HIS A 35 -4.49 5.90 5.39
N GLY A 36 -5.19 5.16 4.53
CA GLY A 36 -5.64 3.80 4.82
C GLY A 36 -4.47 2.83 5.05
N CYS A 37 -3.42 2.90 4.23
CA CYS A 37 -2.24 2.05 4.40
C CYS A 37 -1.48 2.37 5.69
N ILE A 38 -1.33 3.65 6.05
CA ILE A 38 -0.78 4.07 7.35
C ILE A 38 -1.61 3.49 8.50
N SER A 39 -2.93 3.62 8.41
CA SER A 39 -3.86 3.12 9.44
C SER A 39 -3.76 1.61 9.62
N ILE A 40 -3.53 0.85 8.54
CA ILE A 40 -3.32 -0.61 8.62
C ILE A 40 -2.02 -0.92 9.38
N VAL A 41 -0.92 -0.22 9.08
CA VAL A 41 0.35 -0.41 9.79
C VAL A 41 0.18 -0.12 11.28
N GLU A 42 -0.47 0.98 11.62
CA GLU A 42 -0.76 1.35 13.01
C GLU A 42 -1.63 0.30 13.72
N GLN A 43 -2.71 -0.16 13.09
CA GLN A 43 -3.58 -1.20 13.65
C GLN A 43 -2.83 -2.51 13.91
N PHE A 44 -1.99 -2.94 12.97
CA PHE A 44 -1.18 -4.15 13.15
C PHE A 44 -0.20 -4.01 14.33
N LYS A 45 0.38 -2.83 14.53
CA LYS A 45 1.21 -2.53 15.71
C LYS A 45 0.38 -2.53 16.99
N GLU A 46 -0.77 -1.85 17.02
CA GLU A 46 -1.65 -1.77 18.18
C GLU A 46 -2.19 -3.14 18.61
N MET A 47 -2.45 -4.02 17.65
CA MET A 47 -2.86 -5.40 17.88
C MET A 47 -1.72 -6.33 18.33
N GLY A 48 -0.47 -5.84 18.38
CA GLY A 48 0.70 -6.62 18.76
C GLY A 48 1.11 -7.67 17.73
N LEU A 49 0.71 -7.50 16.46
CA LEU A 49 0.97 -8.49 15.41
C LEU A 49 2.44 -8.51 14.97
N PHE A 50 3.20 -7.45 15.23
CA PHE A 50 4.65 -7.42 15.00
C PHE A 50 5.37 -8.32 16.00
N GLU A 51 4.98 -8.26 17.28
CA GLU A 51 5.50 -9.12 18.34
C GLU A 51 5.03 -10.58 18.15
N GLU A 52 3.75 -10.79 17.82
CA GLU A 52 3.23 -12.13 17.50
C GLU A 52 3.99 -12.74 16.31
N TYR A 53 4.26 -11.95 15.27
CA TYR A 53 5.07 -12.39 14.14
C TYR A 53 6.48 -12.84 14.59
N ALA A 54 7.16 -12.01 15.38
CA ALA A 54 8.51 -12.28 15.85
C ALA A 54 8.59 -13.60 16.65
N ASP A 55 7.61 -13.82 17.53
CA ASP A 55 7.57 -14.97 18.44
C ASP A 55 6.99 -16.24 17.83
N SER A 56 6.41 -16.16 16.63
CA SER A 56 5.70 -17.27 15.99
C SER A 56 6.53 -18.07 14.98
N GLY A 57 5.99 -19.23 14.59
CA GLY A 57 6.57 -20.10 13.58
C GLY A 57 6.24 -19.67 12.16
N LEU A 58 6.86 -20.33 11.17
CA LEU A 58 6.73 -20.00 9.76
C LEU A 58 5.26 -19.91 9.28
N GLU A 59 4.40 -20.86 9.67
CA GLU A 59 2.98 -20.87 9.27
C GLU A 59 2.21 -19.65 9.79
N ASP A 60 2.48 -19.24 11.04
CA ASP A 60 1.86 -18.06 11.64
C ASP A 60 2.37 -16.77 11.00
N ARG A 61 3.68 -16.69 10.73
CA ARG A 61 4.30 -15.58 10.00
C ARG A 61 3.71 -15.42 8.60
N MET A 62 3.50 -16.52 7.87
CA MET A 62 2.81 -16.51 6.57
C MET A 62 1.39 -15.99 6.71
N ARG A 63 0.63 -16.45 7.73
CA ARG A 63 -0.74 -15.99 7.98
C ARG A 63 -0.78 -14.49 8.26
N ILE A 64 0.07 -13.99 9.15
CA ILE A 64 0.12 -12.57 9.52
C ILE A 64 0.48 -11.70 8.30
N ALA A 65 1.51 -12.08 7.54
CA ALA A 65 1.89 -11.37 6.32
C ALA A 65 0.78 -11.39 5.25
N THR A 66 0.08 -12.52 5.11
CA THR A 66 -1.08 -12.62 4.20
C THR A 66 -2.23 -11.72 4.65
N SER A 67 -2.53 -11.66 5.96
CA SER A 67 -3.55 -10.75 6.50
C SER A 67 -3.18 -9.30 6.26
N PHE A 68 -1.91 -8.93 6.45
CA PHE A 68 -1.41 -7.58 6.17
C PHE A 68 -1.62 -7.22 4.69
N TYR A 69 -1.19 -8.09 3.78
CA TYR A 69 -1.41 -7.90 2.34
C TYR A 69 -2.90 -7.78 1.97
N ASN A 70 -3.78 -8.58 2.58
CA ASN A 70 -5.21 -8.55 2.26
C ASN A 70 -5.85 -7.19 2.58
N GLU A 71 -5.48 -6.57 3.70
CA GLU A 71 -5.97 -5.22 4.05
C GLU A 71 -5.34 -4.14 3.15
N VAL A 72 -4.05 -4.24 2.85
CA VAL A 72 -3.34 -3.33 1.92
C VAL A 72 -3.97 -3.40 0.53
N SER A 73 -4.11 -4.60 -0.04
CA SER A 73 -4.64 -4.79 -1.40
C SER A 73 -6.06 -4.25 -1.56
N LYS A 74 -6.91 -4.50 -0.56
CA LYS A 74 -8.27 -3.94 -0.50
C LYS A 74 -8.27 -2.41 -0.44
N THR A 75 -7.42 -1.82 0.40
CA THR A 75 -7.27 -0.35 0.53
C THR A 75 -6.76 0.29 -0.76
N MET A 76 -5.83 -0.38 -1.45
CA MET A 76 -5.27 0.08 -2.72
C MET A 76 -6.17 -0.23 -3.94
N GLY A 77 -7.27 -0.95 -3.74
CA GLY A 77 -8.15 -1.37 -4.83
C GLY A 77 -7.44 -2.28 -5.86
N ILE A 78 -6.46 -3.07 -5.43
CA ILE A 78 -5.74 -4.01 -6.30
C ILE A 78 -6.27 -5.44 -6.09
N GLY A 79 -6.42 -6.17 -7.19
CA GLY A 79 -6.91 -7.55 -7.20
C GLY A 79 -5.81 -8.56 -7.55
N THR A 80 -4.64 -8.42 -6.91
CA THR A 80 -3.47 -9.26 -7.19
C THR A 80 -3.52 -10.58 -6.44
N GLU A 81 -2.99 -11.64 -7.05
CA GLU A 81 -2.68 -12.88 -6.31
C GLU A 81 -1.46 -12.64 -5.40
N PHE A 82 -1.40 -13.33 -4.26
CA PHE A 82 -0.30 -13.17 -3.29
C PHE A 82 0.20 -14.51 -2.79
N GLY A 83 1.52 -14.68 -2.74
CA GLY A 83 2.12 -15.93 -2.33
C GLY A 83 3.57 -15.81 -1.89
N PHE A 84 4.11 -16.93 -1.44
CA PHE A 84 5.50 -17.06 -1.00
C PHE A 84 6.19 -18.13 -1.85
N VAL A 85 7.35 -17.79 -2.41
CA VAL A 85 8.13 -18.71 -3.24
C VAL A 85 9.61 -18.68 -2.85
N PRO A 86 10.36 -19.77 -3.08
CA PRO A 86 11.81 -19.75 -2.90
C PRO A 86 12.47 -18.80 -3.91
N MET A 87 13.19 -17.79 -3.42
CA MET A 87 14.02 -16.91 -4.25
C MET A 87 15.45 -16.80 -3.67
N PRO A 88 16.45 -16.37 -4.45
CA PRO A 88 17.77 -16.03 -3.90
C PRO A 88 17.67 -15.04 -2.74
N TYR A 89 18.52 -15.16 -1.72
CA TYR A 89 18.53 -14.26 -0.54
C TYR A 89 18.71 -12.76 -0.88
N SER A 90 19.21 -12.45 -2.08
CA SER A 90 19.33 -11.09 -2.59
C SER A 90 18.01 -10.48 -3.09
N MET A 91 16.91 -11.26 -3.13
CA MET A 91 15.59 -10.83 -3.57
C MET A 91 14.61 -10.95 -2.41
N GLN A 92 13.79 -9.91 -2.19
CA GLN A 92 12.77 -9.90 -1.13
C GLN A 92 11.38 -10.28 -1.68
N GLY A 93 11.11 -9.96 -2.94
CA GLY A 93 9.87 -10.26 -3.62
C GLY A 93 9.83 -9.61 -5.00
N GLY A 94 8.65 -9.63 -5.61
CA GLY A 94 8.36 -8.93 -6.85
C GLY A 94 6.90 -8.98 -7.24
N TYR A 95 6.42 -7.91 -7.87
CA TYR A 95 5.17 -7.87 -8.64
C TYR A 95 5.43 -8.29 -10.10
N ASP A 96 4.62 -9.23 -10.61
CA ASP A 96 4.60 -9.60 -12.04
C ASP A 96 3.29 -9.12 -12.70
N PRO A 97 3.35 -8.12 -13.61
CA PRO A 97 2.17 -7.62 -14.31
C PRO A 97 1.54 -8.61 -15.29
N SER A 98 2.27 -9.65 -15.72
CA SER A 98 1.79 -10.64 -16.69
C SER A 98 0.85 -11.68 -16.06
N THR A 99 1.11 -12.04 -14.80
CA THR A 99 0.28 -12.92 -13.98
C THR A 99 -0.59 -12.16 -12.99
N ASN A 100 -0.35 -10.86 -12.82
CA ASN A 100 -0.97 -10.02 -11.82
C ASN A 100 -0.82 -10.60 -10.40
N SER A 101 0.40 -10.97 -10.04
CA SER A 101 0.74 -11.61 -8.77
C SER A 101 1.89 -10.91 -8.07
N ILE A 102 1.84 -10.89 -6.74
CA ILE A 102 2.93 -10.50 -5.86
C ILE A 102 3.46 -11.76 -5.18
N GLU A 103 4.74 -12.02 -5.37
CA GLU A 103 5.41 -13.14 -4.73
C GLU A 103 6.52 -12.62 -3.80
N LEU A 104 6.49 -13.04 -2.53
CA LEU A 104 7.55 -12.74 -1.58
C LEU A 104 8.52 -13.92 -1.47
N ASN A 105 9.78 -13.61 -1.19
CA ASN A 105 10.77 -14.64 -0.90
C ASN A 105 10.42 -15.31 0.43
N ILE A 106 10.18 -16.62 0.39
CA ILE A 106 9.87 -17.40 1.60
C ILE A 106 10.97 -17.30 2.66
N ASN A 107 12.22 -17.08 2.25
CA ASN A 107 13.35 -16.92 3.17
C ASN A 107 13.26 -15.63 4.00
N SER A 108 12.56 -14.60 3.51
CA SER A 108 12.35 -13.35 4.26
C SER A 108 11.52 -13.56 5.52
N LEU A 109 10.72 -14.64 5.58
CA LEU A 109 9.94 -15.01 6.75
C LEU A 109 10.79 -15.57 7.91
N GLU A 110 12.07 -15.89 7.68
CA GLU A 110 12.97 -16.36 8.73
C GLU A 110 13.37 -15.23 9.68
N ASN A 111 13.38 -13.99 9.20
CA ASN A 111 13.68 -12.82 10.01
C ASN A 111 12.53 -12.57 11.01
N PRO A 112 12.78 -12.55 12.34
CA PRO A 112 11.74 -12.24 13.31
C PRO A 112 11.25 -10.78 13.23
N ASP A 113 12.03 -9.86 12.67
CA ASP A 113 11.58 -8.49 12.41
C ASP A 113 10.84 -8.43 11.06
N CYS A 114 9.51 -8.26 11.11
CA CYS A 114 8.66 -8.17 9.92
C CYS A 114 8.66 -6.81 9.23
N SER A 115 9.35 -5.79 9.76
CA SER A 115 9.33 -4.43 9.22
C SER A 115 9.77 -4.39 7.75
N GLY A 116 10.85 -5.10 7.42
CA GLY A 116 11.32 -5.20 6.03
C GLY A 116 10.37 -6.00 5.12
N LEU A 117 9.72 -7.03 5.66
CA LEU A 117 8.73 -7.82 4.92
C LEU A 117 7.49 -6.99 4.59
N PHE A 118 6.96 -6.24 5.56
CA PHE A 118 5.78 -5.41 5.37
C PHE A 118 6.07 -4.22 4.46
N ASN A 119 7.26 -3.61 4.55
CA ASN A 119 7.71 -2.61 3.59
C ASN A 119 7.79 -3.20 2.17
N THR A 120 8.30 -4.43 2.01
CA THR A 120 8.28 -5.13 0.71
C THR A 120 6.85 -5.34 0.20
N ILE A 121 5.91 -5.77 1.06
CA ILE A 121 4.49 -5.90 0.68
C ILE A 121 3.92 -4.58 0.15
N LEU A 122 4.18 -3.47 0.84
CA LEU A 122 3.72 -2.14 0.43
C LEU A 122 4.35 -1.71 -0.89
N HIS A 123 5.65 -1.98 -1.06
CA HIS A 123 6.40 -1.67 -2.29
C HIS A 123 5.81 -2.42 -3.50
N GLU A 124 5.68 -3.74 -3.41
CA GLU A 124 5.12 -4.54 -4.52
C GLU A 124 3.63 -4.24 -4.77
N SER A 125 2.88 -3.93 -3.71
CA SER A 125 1.49 -3.47 -3.85
C SER A 125 1.40 -2.13 -4.57
N ARG A 126 2.37 -1.23 -4.38
CA ARG A 126 2.46 0.03 -5.11
C ARG A 126 2.72 -0.19 -6.60
N HIS A 127 3.58 -1.14 -6.97
CA HIS A 127 3.75 -1.53 -8.38
C HIS A 127 2.43 -2.02 -9.00
N ALA A 128 1.66 -2.82 -8.28
CA ALA A 128 0.34 -3.26 -8.74
C ALA A 128 -0.65 -2.07 -8.91
N PHE A 129 -0.64 -1.10 -8.00
CA PHE A 129 -1.46 0.11 -8.10
C PHE A 129 -1.04 1.01 -9.26
N GLN A 130 0.27 1.20 -9.49
CA GLN A 130 0.78 1.94 -10.64
C GLN A 130 0.35 1.26 -11.94
N HIS A 131 0.44 -0.08 -12.03
CA HIS A 131 -0.01 -0.83 -13.20
C HIS A 131 -1.52 -0.68 -13.43
N ARG A 132 -2.35 -0.77 -12.37
CA ARG A 132 -3.78 -0.45 -12.44
C ARG A 132 -4.03 0.97 -12.97
N SER A 133 -3.29 1.95 -12.46
CA SER A 133 -3.42 3.36 -12.86
C SER A 133 -3.08 3.57 -14.34
N VAL A 134 -2.05 2.87 -14.84
CA VAL A 134 -1.68 2.90 -16.26
C VAL A 134 -2.74 2.26 -17.15
N GLN A 135 -3.34 1.15 -16.72
CA GLN A 135 -4.36 0.42 -17.47
C GLN A 135 -5.73 1.12 -17.46
N ASN A 136 -6.10 1.71 -16.33
CA ASN A 136 -7.40 2.35 -16.11
C ASN A 136 -7.24 3.73 -15.43
N PRO A 137 -6.75 4.76 -16.14
CA PRO A 137 -6.44 6.08 -15.56
C PRO A 137 -7.62 6.74 -14.85
N ASP A 138 -8.84 6.59 -15.39
CA ASP A 138 -10.06 7.19 -14.83
C ASP A 138 -10.52 6.51 -13.51
N SER A 139 -9.88 5.40 -13.11
CA SER A 139 -10.21 4.67 -11.87
C SER A 139 -9.45 5.16 -10.65
N VAL A 140 -8.59 6.17 -10.79
CA VAL A 140 -7.74 6.69 -9.71
C VAL A 140 -7.66 8.22 -9.75
N SER A 141 -7.24 8.84 -8.65
CA SER A 141 -6.99 10.29 -8.58
C SER A 141 -5.60 10.73 -9.02
N VAL A 142 -4.74 9.81 -9.44
CA VAL A 142 -3.39 10.12 -9.93
C VAL A 142 -3.49 10.94 -11.21
N ASP A 143 -2.70 12.00 -11.33
CA ASP A 143 -2.73 12.84 -12.53
C ASP A 143 -2.18 12.12 -13.76
N ASN A 144 -2.70 12.50 -14.93
CA ASN A 144 -2.33 11.85 -16.20
C ASN A 144 -0.84 11.96 -16.53
N ASN A 145 -0.14 13.02 -16.11
CA ASN A 145 1.27 13.16 -16.41
C ASN A 145 2.10 12.15 -15.60
N THR A 146 1.76 11.94 -14.33
CA THR A 146 2.37 10.88 -13.50
C THR A 146 2.09 9.49 -14.08
N ILE A 147 0.84 9.22 -14.50
CA ILE A 147 0.48 7.95 -15.16
C ILE A 147 1.28 7.75 -16.45
N ASP A 148 1.46 8.80 -17.27
CA ASP A 148 2.24 8.74 -18.51
C ASP A 148 3.73 8.47 -18.24
N ILE A 149 4.29 8.99 -17.15
CA ILE A 149 5.66 8.70 -16.70
C ILE A 149 5.79 7.22 -16.32
N TRP A 150 4.87 6.69 -15.51
CA TRP A 150 4.88 5.27 -15.14
C TRP A 150 4.76 4.37 -16.36
N ARG A 151 3.84 4.66 -17.29
CA ARG A 151 3.69 3.91 -18.53
C ARG A 151 4.99 3.84 -19.32
N GLN A 152 5.64 4.99 -19.54
CA GLN A 152 6.91 5.06 -20.26
C GLN A 152 8.04 4.33 -19.51
N ASN A 153 8.07 4.41 -18.18
CA ASN A 153 9.08 3.71 -17.40
C ASN A 153 8.89 2.19 -17.44
N PHE A 154 7.66 1.67 -17.37
CA PHE A 154 7.40 0.23 -17.53
C PHE A 154 7.85 -0.29 -18.91
N GLU A 155 7.66 0.48 -19.98
CA GLU A 155 8.13 0.12 -21.33
C GLU A 155 9.66 0.10 -21.46
N ASN A 156 10.37 0.86 -20.62
CA ASN A 156 11.82 1.06 -20.68
C ASN A 156 12.50 0.65 -19.37
N TYR A 157 11.92 -0.32 -18.65
CA TYR A 157 12.29 -0.66 -17.29
C TYR A 157 13.75 -1.16 -17.20
N ILE A 158 14.49 -0.63 -16.23
CA ILE A 158 15.88 -1.01 -15.99
C ILE A 158 15.91 -2.13 -14.94
N SER A 159 16.51 -3.26 -15.31
CA SER A 159 16.66 -4.38 -14.38
C SER A 159 17.72 -4.08 -13.30
N PRO A 160 17.49 -4.45 -12.03
CA PRO A 160 18.47 -4.28 -10.95
C PRO A 160 19.77 -5.05 -11.19
N TRP A 161 19.76 -6.07 -12.04
CA TRP A 161 20.93 -6.85 -12.42
C TRP A 161 21.84 -6.14 -13.43
N LEU A 162 21.31 -5.16 -14.17
CA LEU A 162 22.07 -4.37 -15.15
C LEU A 162 22.75 -3.17 -14.50
N ASP A 163 21.96 -2.40 -13.75
CA ASP A 163 22.42 -1.21 -13.04
C ASP A 163 21.50 -0.97 -11.84
N TYR A 164 22.00 -1.29 -10.64
CA TYR A 164 21.21 -1.20 -9.43
C TYR A 164 20.89 0.24 -9.04
N GLU A 165 21.81 1.19 -9.25
CA GLU A 165 21.58 2.60 -8.93
C GLU A 165 20.52 3.17 -9.88
N ALA A 166 20.67 2.94 -11.19
CA ALA A 166 19.68 3.39 -12.17
C ALA A 166 18.31 2.70 -11.99
N TYR A 167 18.29 1.43 -11.58
CA TYR A 167 17.07 0.74 -11.18
C TYR A 167 16.39 1.44 -10.01
N ARG A 168 17.12 1.79 -8.94
CA ARG A 168 16.54 2.45 -7.75
C ARG A 168 16.01 3.85 -8.05
N GLU A 169 16.63 4.56 -8.99
CA GLU A 169 16.29 5.94 -9.35
C GLU A 169 15.20 6.06 -10.41
N GLN A 170 14.76 4.95 -11.02
CA GLN A 170 13.72 5.02 -12.05
C GLN A 170 12.35 5.41 -11.45
N PRO A 171 11.53 6.20 -12.15
CA PRO A 171 10.29 6.76 -11.60
C PRO A 171 9.36 5.80 -10.86
N VAL A 172 9.12 4.59 -11.39
CA VAL A 172 8.21 3.61 -10.76
C VAL A 172 8.79 3.04 -9.47
N GLU A 173 10.10 2.80 -9.43
CA GLU A 173 10.79 2.29 -8.24
C GLU A 173 10.93 3.38 -7.19
N ALA A 174 11.33 4.58 -7.58
CA ALA A 174 11.47 5.72 -6.68
C ALA A 174 10.13 6.04 -5.97
N ASP A 175 9.02 6.02 -6.72
CA ASP A 175 7.67 6.18 -6.14
C ASP A 175 7.28 4.98 -5.25
N ALA A 176 7.61 3.74 -5.63
CA ALA A 176 7.31 2.57 -4.82
C ALA A 176 8.11 2.51 -3.51
N PHE A 177 9.39 2.89 -3.53
CA PHE A 177 10.21 3.04 -2.33
C PHE A 177 9.68 4.16 -1.44
N ASP A 178 9.46 5.35 -2.00
CA ASP A 178 8.91 6.48 -1.24
C ASP A 178 7.56 6.12 -0.61
N PHE A 179 6.65 5.51 -1.36
CA PHE A 179 5.37 5.04 -0.84
C PHE A 179 5.57 4.10 0.36
N ALA A 180 6.34 3.02 0.20
CA ALA A 180 6.51 2.01 1.24
C ALA A 180 7.20 2.56 2.49
N ASP A 181 8.22 3.39 2.32
CA ASP A 181 8.95 4.02 3.42
C ASP A 181 8.05 4.99 4.20
N ASN A 182 7.11 5.62 3.51
CA ASN A 182 6.23 6.62 4.10
C ASN A 182 4.99 6.06 4.81
N MET A 183 4.64 4.78 4.61
CA MET A 183 3.49 4.16 5.29
C MET A 183 3.83 3.69 6.72
N VAL A 184 5.11 3.70 7.10
CA VAL A 184 5.56 3.29 8.44
C VAL A 184 5.88 4.56 9.26
N PRO A 185 5.06 4.93 10.27
CA PRO A 185 5.16 6.23 10.95
C PRO A 185 6.52 6.54 11.59
N GLU A 186 7.25 5.52 12.05
CA GLU A 186 8.56 5.67 12.68
C GLU A 186 9.65 6.21 11.73
N ASN A 187 9.44 6.10 10.42
CA ASN A 187 10.33 6.68 9.41
C ASN A 187 9.99 8.15 9.09
N ASN A 188 8.87 8.67 9.62
CA ASN A 188 8.15 9.76 8.99
C ASN A 188 7.65 10.89 9.92
N GLU A 189 8.22 11.02 11.11
CA GLU A 189 7.88 12.12 12.04
C GLU A 189 7.98 13.52 11.38
N GLY A 190 8.84 13.71 10.37
CA GLY A 190 8.98 14.98 9.64
C GLY A 190 7.95 15.23 8.53
N GLN A 191 7.36 14.19 7.93
CA GLN A 191 6.48 14.33 6.77
C GLN A 191 4.99 14.34 7.15
N MET A 192 4.59 13.59 8.18
CA MET A 192 3.21 13.62 8.67
C MET A 192 2.81 15.02 9.19
N LEU A 193 3.76 15.74 9.81
CA LEU A 193 3.53 17.12 10.23
C LEU A 193 3.29 18.06 9.03
N ALA A 194 4.01 17.87 7.92
CA ALA A 194 3.88 18.72 6.73
C ALA A 194 2.54 18.50 5.99
N GLN A 195 2.07 17.25 5.89
CA GLN A 195 0.78 16.94 5.24
C GLN A 195 -0.41 17.44 6.06
N VAL A 196 -0.36 17.30 7.40
CA VAL A 196 -1.39 17.85 8.29
C VAL A 196 -1.42 19.39 8.22
N GLU A 197 -0.25 20.04 8.14
CA GLU A 197 -0.17 21.50 7.96
C GLU A 197 -0.71 21.96 6.60
N GLU A 198 -0.46 21.21 5.52
CA GLU A 198 -0.97 21.52 4.19
C GLU A 198 -2.49 21.34 4.10
N GLU A 199 -3.04 20.24 4.62
CA GLU A 199 -4.49 20.00 4.68
C GLU A 199 -5.23 21.02 5.55
N GLN A 200 -4.66 21.41 6.70
CA GLN A 200 -5.22 22.49 7.51
C GLN A 200 -5.10 23.84 6.81
N GLY A 201 -4.03 24.08 6.05
CA GLY A 201 -3.84 25.27 5.22
C GLY A 201 -4.90 25.39 4.12
N VAL A 202 -5.26 24.28 3.47
CA VAL A 202 -6.31 24.22 2.44
C VAL A 202 -7.71 24.44 3.06
N LYS A 203 -8.04 23.73 4.16
CA LYS A 203 -9.32 23.89 4.86
C LYS A 203 -9.55 25.31 5.37
N ASN A 204 -8.49 25.95 5.90
CA ASN A 204 -8.57 27.35 6.34
C ASN A 204 -8.84 28.29 5.15
N LYS A 205 -8.15 28.13 4.02
CA LYS A 205 -8.38 28.96 2.82
C LYS A 205 -9.79 28.82 2.24
N GLU A 206 -10.32 27.60 2.19
CA GLU A 206 -11.71 27.35 1.76
C GLU A 206 -12.73 28.01 2.70
N GLN A 207 -12.49 27.97 4.00
CA GLN A 207 -13.33 28.65 4.98
C GLN A 207 -13.28 30.18 4.85
N PHE A 208 -12.11 30.76 4.55
CA PHE A 208 -11.97 32.20 4.28
C PHE A 208 -12.74 32.62 3.01
N LEU A 209 -12.60 31.88 1.90
CA LEU A 209 -13.30 32.16 0.65
C LEU A 209 -14.83 32.06 0.81
N ASN A 210 -15.31 31.06 1.55
CA ASN A 210 -16.73 30.89 1.81
C ASN A 210 -17.30 32.04 2.66
N ASN A 211 -16.53 32.59 3.61
CA ASN A 211 -16.96 33.74 4.39
C ASN A 211 -16.98 35.05 3.57
N GLU A 212 -16.04 35.25 2.63
CA GLU A 212 -16.04 36.42 1.74
C GLU A 212 -17.19 36.43 0.73
N LEU A 213 -17.67 35.25 0.30
CA LEU A 213 -18.80 35.11 -0.62
C LEU A 213 -20.16 35.35 0.05
N VAL A 214 -20.27 35.16 1.37
CA VAL A 214 -21.51 35.39 2.14
C VAL A 214 -21.73 36.88 2.46
N ASP A 215 -20.67 37.69 2.47
CA ASP A 215 -20.71 39.13 2.77
C ASP A 215 -20.89 40.03 1.54
N GLN A 216 -21.07 39.49 0.34
CA GLN A 216 -21.40 40.30 -0.83
C GLN A 216 -22.90 40.65 -0.86
N PRO A 217 -23.28 41.93 -0.82
CA PRO A 217 -24.69 42.30 -0.91
C PRO A 217 -25.24 41.90 -2.28
N ILE A 218 -26.36 41.20 -2.27
CA ILE A 218 -27.13 40.86 -3.47
C ILE A 218 -27.58 42.19 -4.12
N VAL A 219 -26.98 42.53 -5.27
CA VAL A 219 -27.39 43.66 -6.12
C VAL A 219 -28.39 43.20 -7.17
#